data_AF-A0A9P4SHJ7-F1
#
_entry.id   AF-A0A9P4SHJ7-F1
#
_cell.length_a   1.000
_cell.length_b   1.000
_cell.length_c   1.000
_cell.angle_alpha   90.00
_cell.angle_beta   90.00
_cell.angle_gamma   90.00
#
_symmetry.space_group_name_H-M   'P 1'
#
loop_
_entity.id
_entity.type
_entity.pdbx_description
1 polymer ?
#
loop_
_entity_poly.entity_id
_entity_poly.type
_entity_poly.pdbx_seq_one_letter_code
_entity_poly.pdbx_strand_id
1 'polypeptide(L)'
;MLDKSLYDASDHENESTVALLVGFGADPNAEGKEYGTALTAAAYDGSEGIVKILLDKGADPNKQGGDYGNALQAAALNSDLGIVTMLLDHGAEVNQDPNGKYGSALQAASYTGN
;
A
#
# COMPACT_ATOMS: atom_id res chain seq x y z
N MET A 1 16.91 5.39 -9.81
CA MET A 1 15.94 4.72 -10.70
C MET A 1 14.57 5.14 -10.21
N LEU A 2 13.67 5.51 -11.12
CA LEU A 2 12.39 6.20 -10.83
C LEU A 2 11.55 5.46 -9.78
N ASP A 3 11.63 4.14 -9.78
CA ASP A 3 10.89 3.23 -8.89
C ASP A 3 11.29 3.39 -7.42
N LYS A 4 12.59 3.52 -7.15
CA LYS A 4 13.08 3.79 -5.78
C LYS A 4 12.58 5.16 -5.29
N SER A 5 12.55 6.14 -6.19
CA SER A 5 12.05 7.47 -5.87
C SER A 5 10.53 7.49 -5.64
N LEU A 6 9.79 6.57 -6.27
CA LEU A 6 8.34 6.42 -6.07
C LEU A 6 8.03 5.86 -4.68
N TYR A 7 8.79 4.86 -4.25
CA TYR A 7 8.74 4.34 -2.87
C TYR A 7 9.04 5.46 -1.87
N ASP A 8 10.19 6.13 -2.01
CA ASP A 8 10.61 7.19 -1.08
C ASP A 8 9.57 8.34 -1.04
N ALA A 9 8.95 8.69 -2.17
CA ALA A 9 7.91 9.71 -2.21
C ALA A 9 6.60 9.29 -1.53
N SER A 10 6.26 8.00 -1.57
CA SER A 10 5.05 7.47 -0.93
C SER A 10 5.22 7.39 0.60
N ASP A 11 6.40 6.94 1.05
CA ASP A 11 6.84 6.88 2.46
C ASP A 11 6.98 8.27 3.13
N HIS A 12 7.16 9.33 2.35
CA HIS A 12 7.18 10.72 2.85
C HIS A 12 5.89 11.49 2.53
N GLU A 13 4.82 10.78 2.18
CA GLU A 13 3.48 11.34 1.91
C GLU A 13 3.48 12.47 0.85
N ASN A 14 4.39 12.42 -0.12
CA ASN A 14 4.57 13.46 -1.12
C ASN A 14 3.74 13.18 -2.37
N GLU A 15 2.44 13.47 -2.29
CA GLU A 15 1.46 13.23 -3.35
C GLU A 15 1.87 13.81 -4.72
N SER A 16 2.39 15.04 -4.73
CA SER A 16 2.80 15.72 -5.97
C SER A 16 3.97 15.00 -6.66
N THR A 17 4.91 14.48 -5.88
CA THR A 17 6.06 13.74 -6.42
C THR A 17 5.65 12.36 -6.88
N VAL A 18 4.75 11.68 -6.17
CA VAL A 18 4.14 10.40 -6.60
C VAL A 18 3.45 10.58 -7.95
N ALA A 19 2.55 11.56 -8.08
CA ALA A 19 1.83 11.82 -9.32
C ALA A 19 2.78 12.06 -10.51
N LEU A 20 3.85 12.81 -10.27
CA LEU A 20 4.87 13.12 -11.27
C LEU A 20 5.66 11.87 -11.68
N LEU A 21 6.11 11.06 -10.72
CA LEU A 21 6.92 9.87 -10.99
C LEU A 21 6.14 8.79 -11.75
N VAL A 22 4.90 8.51 -11.34
CA VAL A 22 4.05 7.57 -12.07
C VAL A 22 3.66 8.14 -13.44
N GLY A 23 3.50 9.47 -13.54
CA GLY A 23 3.33 10.15 -14.83
C GLY A 23 4.52 10.01 -15.78
N PHE A 24 5.74 9.88 -15.26
CA PHE A 24 6.96 9.61 -16.03
C PHE A 24 7.22 8.11 -16.27
N GLY A 25 6.30 7.23 -15.86
CA GLY A 25 6.39 5.80 -16.10
C GLY A 25 7.17 5.03 -15.03
N ALA A 26 7.27 5.56 -13.80
CA ALA A 26 7.65 4.73 -12.66
C ALA A 26 6.67 3.57 -12.50
N ASP A 27 7.17 2.36 -12.26
CA ASP A 27 6.32 1.19 -12.08
C ASP A 27 5.63 1.26 -10.70
N PRO A 28 4.29 1.41 -10.64
CA PRO A 28 3.56 1.47 -9.37
C PRO A 28 3.65 0.16 -8.56
N ASN A 29 4.04 -0.94 -9.21
CA ASN A 29 4.22 -2.24 -8.59
C ASN A 29 5.67 -2.52 -8.22
N ALA A 30 6.60 -1.58 -8.41
CA ALA A 30 7.99 -1.84 -8.09
C ALA A 30 8.18 -2.22 -6.61
N GLU A 31 9.08 -3.18 -6.39
CA GLU A 31 9.45 -3.58 -5.03
C GLU A 31 10.28 -2.47 -4.37
N GLY A 32 9.75 -1.99 -3.26
CA GLY A 32 10.38 -1.08 -2.33
C GLY A 32 11.25 -1.82 -1.31
N LYS A 33 11.41 -1.21 -0.14
CA LYS A 33 12.21 -1.78 0.95
C LYS A 33 11.32 -2.41 2.03
N GLU A 34 11.18 -1.75 3.16
CA GLU A 34 10.60 -2.28 4.39
C GLU A 34 9.10 -2.61 4.24
N TYR A 35 8.37 -1.74 3.53
CA TYR A 35 6.93 -1.91 3.27
C TYR A 35 6.61 -2.70 1.99
N GLY A 36 7.61 -3.07 1.19
CA GLY A 36 7.38 -3.90 -0.01
C GLY A 36 6.97 -3.16 -1.28
N THR A 37 5.95 -2.30 -1.27
CA THR A 37 5.57 -1.48 -2.44
C THR A 37 5.25 -0.04 -2.03
N ALA A 38 5.21 0.87 -3.01
CA ALA A 38 4.72 2.23 -2.81
C ALA A 38 3.28 2.27 -2.28
N LEU A 39 2.42 1.36 -2.77
CA LEU A 39 1.02 1.25 -2.32
C LEU A 39 0.93 0.78 -0.88
N THR A 40 1.74 -0.21 -0.49
CA THR A 40 1.77 -0.71 0.89
C THR A 40 2.27 0.36 1.86
N ALA A 41 3.29 1.14 1.49
CA ALA A 41 3.77 2.27 2.30
C ALA A 41 2.66 3.33 2.50
N ALA A 42 2.03 3.77 1.40
CA ALA A 42 0.95 4.75 1.47
C ALA A 42 -0.26 4.25 2.29
N ALA A 43 -0.59 2.96 2.19
CA ALA A 43 -1.64 2.34 2.99
C ALA A 43 -1.28 2.26 4.48
N TYR A 44 0.00 1.99 4.79
CA TYR A 44 0.53 1.99 6.16
C TYR A 44 0.62 3.39 6.77
N ASP A 45 0.75 4.45 5.96
CA ASP A 45 0.80 5.82 6.47
C ASP A 45 -0.58 6.49 6.54
N GLY A 46 -1.61 5.90 5.93
CA GLY A 46 -2.95 6.51 5.90
C GLY A 46 -3.13 7.55 4.79
N SER A 47 -2.26 7.58 3.78
CA SER A 47 -2.28 8.59 2.73
C SER A 47 -3.29 8.27 1.62
N GLU A 48 -4.59 8.52 1.86
CA GLU A 48 -5.69 8.25 0.93
C GLU A 48 -5.42 8.76 -0.51
N GLY A 49 -4.87 9.97 -0.66
CA GLY A 49 -4.58 10.57 -1.96
C GLY A 49 -3.54 9.79 -2.77
N ILE A 50 -2.48 9.32 -2.10
CA ILE A 50 -1.40 8.53 -2.72
C ILE A 50 -1.91 7.14 -3.07
N VAL A 51 -2.66 6.49 -2.17
CA VAL A 51 -3.30 5.20 -2.43
C VAL A 51 -4.16 5.29 -3.69
N LYS A 52 -5.00 6.34 -3.79
CA LYS A 52 -5.83 6.55 -4.97
C LYS A 52 -5.02 6.70 -6.25
N ILE A 53 -3.98 7.53 -6.25
CA ILE A 53 -3.12 7.74 -7.44
C ILE A 53 -2.47 6.42 -7.88
N LEU A 54 -1.94 5.64 -6.94
CA LEU A 54 -1.26 4.39 -7.25
C LEU A 54 -2.23 3.36 -7.83
N LEU A 55 -3.41 3.20 -7.22
CA LEU A 55 -4.46 2.30 -7.71
C LEU A 55 -4.97 2.72 -9.10
N ASP A 56 -5.24 4.01 -9.32
CA ASP A 56 -5.65 4.56 -10.62
C ASP A 56 -4.59 4.32 -11.71
N LYS A 57 -3.34 4.07 -11.32
CA LYS A 57 -2.21 3.81 -12.22
C LYS A 57 -1.86 2.33 -12.33
N GLY A 58 -2.67 1.44 -11.76
CA GLY A 58 -2.51 -0.01 -11.89
C GLY A 58 -1.56 -0.63 -10.87
N ALA A 59 -1.40 0.00 -9.71
CA ALA A 59 -0.86 -0.70 -8.54
C ALA A 59 -1.76 -1.90 -8.21
N ASP A 60 -1.15 -3.05 -8.00
CA ASP A 60 -1.82 -4.29 -7.61
C ASP A 60 -2.00 -4.29 -6.08
N PRO A 61 -3.24 -4.17 -5.58
CA PRO A 61 -3.52 -4.16 -4.14
C PRO A 61 -3.20 -5.50 -3.45
N ASN A 62 -3.08 -6.57 -4.24
CA ASN A 62 -2.78 -7.92 -3.76
C ASN A 62 -1.29 -8.25 -3.79
N LYS A 63 -0.46 -7.34 -4.31
CA LYS A 63 0.98 -7.57 -4.34
C LYS A 63 1.51 -7.63 -2.91
N GLN A 64 2.08 -8.77 -2.59
CA GLN A 64 2.76 -8.99 -1.32
C GLN A 64 4.13 -8.32 -1.35
N GLY A 65 4.52 -7.66 -0.25
CA GLY A 65 5.88 -7.18 -0.10
C GLY A 65 6.21 -6.71 1.32
N GLY A 66 7.50 -6.72 1.63
CA GLY A 66 8.00 -6.25 2.93
C GLY A 66 7.48 -7.06 4.11
N ASP A 67 7.67 -6.55 5.32
CA ASP A 67 7.28 -7.24 6.55
C ASP A 67 5.77 -7.17 6.84
N TYR A 68 5.06 -6.26 6.14
CA TYR A 68 3.67 -5.91 6.40
C TYR A 68 2.67 -6.61 5.46
N GLY A 69 3.14 -7.32 4.43
CA GLY A 69 2.30 -8.06 3.50
C GLY A 69 1.77 -7.19 2.35
N ASN A 70 0.47 -7.24 2.07
CA ASN A 70 -0.18 -6.44 1.04
C ASN A 70 -0.75 -5.12 1.60
N ALA A 71 -1.25 -4.27 0.71
CA ALA A 71 -1.78 -2.96 1.06
C ALA A 71 -2.99 -3.03 2.02
N LEU A 72 -3.82 -4.07 1.93
CA LEU A 72 -4.98 -4.25 2.80
C LEU A 72 -4.57 -4.58 4.23
N GLN A 73 -3.52 -5.40 4.39
CA GLN A 73 -2.92 -5.71 5.69
C GLN A 73 -2.29 -4.47 6.33
N ALA A 74 -1.59 -3.66 5.53
CA ALA A 74 -1.02 -2.38 5.98
C ALA A 74 -2.11 -1.38 6.44
N ALA A 75 -3.16 -1.19 5.64
CA ALA A 75 -4.28 -0.31 5.98
C ALA A 75 -5.01 -0.73 7.26
N ALA A 76 -5.13 -2.04 7.50
CA ALA A 76 -5.76 -2.59 8.69
C ALA A 76 -5.01 -2.22 9.99
N LEU A 77 -3.69 -2.01 9.94
CA LEU A 77 -2.90 -1.58 11.11
C LEU A 77 -3.24 -0.14 11.52
N ASN A 78 -3.54 0.73 10.57
CA ASN A 78 -3.91 2.11 10.85
C ASN A 78 -5.40 2.33 11.16
N SER A 79 -6.23 1.28 11.07
CA SER A 79 -7.69 1.38 11.25
C SER A 79 -8.37 2.36 10.28
N ASP A 80 -7.77 2.62 9.11
CA ASP A 80 -8.33 3.53 8.12
C ASP A 80 -9.33 2.82 7.20
N LEU A 81 -10.61 2.96 7.53
CA LEU A 81 -11.71 2.36 6.77
C LEU A 81 -11.84 2.94 5.35
N GLY A 82 -11.38 4.18 5.11
CA GLY A 82 -11.42 4.81 3.79
C GLY A 82 -10.49 4.08 2.82
N ILE A 83 -9.25 3.86 3.25
CA ILE A 83 -8.25 3.11 2.48
C ILE A 83 -8.66 1.64 2.30
N VAL A 84 -9.15 1.00 3.36
CA VAL A 84 -9.65 -0.39 3.27
C VAL A 84 -10.74 -0.49 2.19
N THR A 85 -11.71 0.42 2.20
CA THR A 85 -12.78 0.43 1.19
C THR A 85 -12.21 0.64 -0.21
N MET A 86 -11.30 1.60 -0.38
CA MET A 86 -10.68 1.88 -1.67
C MET A 86 -9.91 0.68 -2.24
N LEU A 87 -9.17 -0.03 -1.38
CA LEU A 87 -8.44 -1.23 -1.76
C LEU A 87 -9.39 -2.37 -2.18
N LEU A 88 -10.48 -2.58 -1.44
CA LEU A 88 -11.50 -3.58 -1.77
C LEU A 88 -12.18 -3.26 -3.10
N ASP A 89 -12.50 -1.99 -3.36
CA ASP A 89 -13.08 -1.53 -4.62
C ASP A 89 -12.14 -1.78 -5.82
N HIS A 90 -10.83 -1.81 -5.57
CA HIS A 90 -9.81 -2.14 -6.56
C HIS A 90 -9.41 -3.62 -6.58
N GLY A 91 -10.17 -4.48 -5.90
CA GLY A 91 -10.01 -5.94 -5.98
C GLY A 91 -9.04 -6.53 -4.97
N ALA A 92 -8.78 -5.86 -3.85
CA ALA A 92 -8.00 -6.44 -2.76
C ALA A 92 -8.68 -7.70 -2.18
N GLU A 93 -7.89 -8.76 -2.00
CA GLU A 93 -8.31 -10.04 -1.48
C GLU A 93 -8.18 -10.07 0.04
N VAL A 94 -9.33 -10.16 0.72
CA VAL A 94 -9.42 -10.18 2.20
C VAL A 94 -8.72 -11.40 2.82
N ASN A 95 -8.71 -12.52 2.11
CA ASN A 95 -8.30 -13.82 2.62
C ASN A 95 -6.96 -14.31 2.07
N GLN A 96 -6.10 -13.40 1.59
CA GLN A 96 -4.76 -13.82 1.18
C GLN A 96 -3.96 -14.39 2.35
N ASP A 97 -3.21 -15.45 2.04
CA ASP A 97 -2.33 -16.12 2.99
C ASP A 97 -1.25 -15.12 3.45
N PRO A 98 -1.16 -14.82 4.75
CA PRO A 98 -0.25 -13.79 5.22
C PRO A 98 1.20 -14.25 5.17
N ASN A 99 1.91 -13.83 4.15
CA ASN A 99 3.36 -13.94 4.09
C ASN A 99 4.09 -12.85 4.92
N GLY A 100 3.37 -12.09 5.75
CA GLY A 100 3.89 -10.99 6.57
C GLY A 100 3.77 -11.25 8.08
N LYS A 101 4.51 -10.46 8.87
CA LYS A 101 4.66 -10.60 10.33
C LYS A 101 3.34 -10.53 11.12
N TYR A 102 2.30 -9.94 10.54
CA TYR A 102 1.06 -9.59 11.23
C TYR A 102 -0.15 -10.45 10.87
N GLY A 103 0.02 -11.50 10.06
CA GLY A 103 -1.12 -12.35 9.70
C GLY A 103 -2.07 -11.68 8.69
N SER A 104 -3.26 -12.24 8.48
CA SER A 104 -4.25 -11.69 7.53
C SER A 104 -4.68 -10.27 7.94
N ALA A 105 -5.33 -9.51 7.05
CA ALA A 105 -5.82 -8.16 7.39
C ALA A 105 -6.71 -8.16 8.66
N LEU A 106 -7.46 -9.24 8.88
CA LEU A 106 -8.27 -9.44 10.07
C LEU A 106 -7.43 -9.69 11.34
N GLN A 107 -6.33 -10.42 11.22
CA GLN A 107 -5.38 -10.63 12.32
C GLN A 107 -4.62 -9.34 12.67
N ALA A 108 -4.23 -8.56 11.65
CA ALA A 108 -3.60 -7.26 11.82
C ALA A 108 -4.52 -6.28 12.58
N ALA A 109 -5.79 -6.18 12.19
CA ALA A 109 -6.80 -5.36 12.90
C ALA A 109 -7.05 -5.82 14.34
N SER A 110 -6.98 -7.14 14.60
CA SER A 110 -7.13 -7.69 15.95
C SER A 110 -5.91 -7.39 16.83
N TYR A 111 -4.71 -7.29 16.24
CA TYR A 111 -3.47 -6.98 16.96
C TYR A 111 -3.41 -5.52 17.43
N THR A 112 -4.07 -4.60 16.72
CA THR A 112 -4.12 -3.17 17.05
C THR A 112 -5.25 -2.80 18.02
N GLY A 113 -6.05 -3.77 18.46
CA GLY A 113 -6.97 -3.62 19.60
C GLY A 113 -8.29 -2.92 19.29
N ASN A 114 -8.87 -3.17 18.11
CA ASN A 114 -10.27 -2.84 17.80
C ASN A 114 -11.24 -3.92 18.30
#